data_AF-A0A0F9W6U9-F1
#
_entry.id   AF-A0A0F9W6U9-F1
#
_cell.length_a   1.000
_cell.length_b   1.000
_cell.length_c   1.000
_cell.angle_alpha   90.00
_cell.angle_beta   90.00
_cell.angle_gamma   90.00
#
_symmetry.space_group_name_H-M   'P 1'
#
loop_
_entity.id
_entity.type
_entity.pdbx_description
1 polymer ?
#
loop_
_entity_poly.entity_id
_entity_poly.type
_entity_poly.pdbx_seq_one_letter_code
_entity_poly.pdbx_strand_id
1 'polypeptide(L)'
;MTFYAVLRLVPDAIADERLNVGVVVFRDGVVRWRFLSVFRYPGISEGMVAAVREFMADPPMEEDEVRRICGHWLNCIQLSEPRASMEDIDVLLDDVVVQYLDRGILATANR
;
A
#
# COMPACT_ATOMS: atom_id res chain seq x y z
N MET A 1 -8.07 19.06 -2.31
CA MET A 1 -8.03 18.23 -1.07
C MET A 1 -7.05 17.12 -1.32
N THR A 2 -6.15 16.82 -0.38
CA THR A 2 -5.16 15.74 -0.56
C THR A 2 -5.75 14.43 -0.03
N PHE A 3 -5.46 13.32 -0.71
CA PHE A 3 -5.92 11.99 -0.29
C PHE A 3 -4.75 11.04 -0.17
N TYR A 4 -4.88 10.05 0.72
CA TYR A 4 -3.96 8.93 0.77
C TYR A 4 -4.69 7.59 0.80
N ALA A 5 -4.03 6.54 0.34
CA ALA A 5 -4.46 5.16 0.49
C ALA A 5 -3.27 4.24 0.79
N VAL A 6 -3.53 3.10 1.42
CA VAL A 6 -2.50 2.13 1.82
C VAL A 6 -2.59 0.88 0.95
N LEU A 7 -1.50 0.53 0.29
CA LEU A 7 -1.36 -0.72 -0.46
C LEU A 7 -1.02 -1.84 0.52
N ARG A 8 -1.86 -2.87 0.53
CA ARG A 8 -1.77 -3.99 1.45
C ARG A 8 -1.61 -5.28 0.67
N LEU A 9 -0.67 -6.12 1.07
CA LEU A 9 -0.65 -7.53 0.75
C LEU A 9 -1.58 -8.27 1.74
N VAL A 10 -2.33 -9.23 1.26
CA VAL A 10 -3.29 -10.03 2.04
C VAL A 10 -2.91 -11.51 1.92
N PRO A 11 -2.05 -12.04 2.81
CA PRO A 11 -1.61 -13.43 2.76
C PRO A 11 -2.76 -14.40 3.07
N ASP A 12 -3.64 -14.03 4.01
CA ASP A 12 -4.84 -14.78 4.38
C ASP A 12 -6.03 -13.83 4.56
N ALA A 13 -6.97 -13.89 3.62
CA ALA A 13 -8.19 -13.08 3.63
C ALA A 13 -9.20 -13.52 4.70
N ILE A 14 -9.17 -14.79 5.11
CA ILE A 14 -10.10 -15.37 6.10
C ILE A 14 -9.66 -14.98 7.50
N ALA A 15 -8.34 -15.02 7.76
CA ALA A 15 -7.75 -14.60 9.02
C ALA A 15 -7.62 -13.07 9.17
N ASP A 16 -8.05 -12.31 8.17
CA ASP A 16 -7.93 -10.85 8.11
C ASP A 16 -6.47 -10.34 8.19
N GLU A 17 -5.53 -11.18 7.80
CA GLU A 17 -4.09 -10.90 7.87
C GLU A 17 -3.69 -9.94 6.75
N ARG A 18 -3.14 -8.78 7.11
CA ARG A 18 -2.73 -7.77 6.13
C ARG A 18 -1.37 -7.21 6.45
N LEU A 19 -0.59 -7.01 5.40
CA LEU A 19 0.71 -6.38 5.45
C LEU A 19 0.72 -5.11 4.62
N ASN A 20 0.97 -3.96 5.24
CA ASN A 20 1.16 -2.72 4.48
C ASN A 20 2.49 -2.79 3.75
N VAL A 21 2.46 -2.64 2.43
CA VAL A 21 3.65 -2.72 1.56
C VAL A 21 3.87 -1.45 0.74
N GLY A 22 2.90 -0.54 0.73
CA GLY A 22 3.06 0.78 0.14
C GLY A 22 1.98 1.76 0.58
N VAL A 23 2.19 3.02 0.23
CA VAL A 23 1.25 4.11 0.40
C VAL A 23 1.25 4.94 -0.87
N VAL A 24 0.09 5.52 -1.19
CA VAL A 24 -0.06 6.51 -2.25
C VAL A 24 -0.67 7.77 -1.66
N VAL A 25 -0.18 8.91 -2.10
CA VAL A 25 -0.80 10.22 -1.85
C VAL A 25 -1.10 10.86 -3.20
N PHE A 26 -2.27 11.46 -3.33
CA PHE A 26 -2.69 12.09 -4.57
C PHE A 26 -3.55 13.34 -4.36
N ARG A 27 -3.40 14.29 -5.29
CA ARG A 27 -4.12 15.56 -5.31
C ARG A 27 -4.03 16.22 -6.68
N ASP A 28 -5.17 16.65 -7.21
CA ASP A 28 -5.27 17.51 -8.39
C ASP A 28 -4.46 16.96 -9.59
N GLY A 29 -4.52 15.64 -9.80
CA GLY A 29 -3.79 14.92 -10.87
C GLY A 29 -2.36 14.52 -10.53
N VAL A 30 -1.80 14.97 -9.41
CA VAL A 30 -0.47 14.57 -8.93
C VAL A 30 -0.58 13.32 -8.07
N VAL A 31 0.20 12.28 -8.39
CA VAL A 31 0.27 11.02 -7.64
C VAL A 31 1.70 10.77 -7.16
N ARG A 32 1.86 10.36 -5.90
CA ARG A 32 3.15 9.94 -5.34
C ARG A 32 3.02 8.65 -4.55
N TRP A 33 3.90 7.71 -4.87
CA TRP A 33 3.99 6.40 -4.22
C TRP A 33 5.22 6.30 -3.32
N ARG A 34 5.08 5.55 -2.23
CA ARG A 34 6.20 5.02 -1.44
C ARG A 34 5.93 3.56 -1.12
N PHE A 35 6.95 2.73 -1.28
CA PHE A 35 6.89 1.28 -1.08
C PHE A 35 7.91 0.83 -0.05
N LEU A 36 7.63 -0.28 0.63
CA LEU A 36 8.64 -1.00 1.38
C LEU A 36 9.65 -1.62 0.41
N SER A 37 10.93 -1.33 0.61
CA SER A 37 12.02 -1.88 -0.21
C SER A 37 12.24 -3.37 0.04
N VAL A 38 11.96 -3.85 1.26
CA VAL A 38 12.09 -5.25 1.67
C VAL A 38 10.99 -5.58 2.67
N PHE A 39 10.36 -6.73 2.50
CA PHE A 39 9.43 -7.31 3.46
C PHE A 39 9.59 -8.83 3.48
N ARG A 40 9.44 -9.45 4.67
CA ARG A 40 9.44 -10.91 4.83
C ARG A 40 8.43 -11.27 5.90
N TYR A 41 7.48 -12.12 5.56
CA TYR A 41 6.42 -12.51 6.48
C TYR A 41 6.07 -14.00 6.27
N PRO A 42 5.91 -14.79 7.35
CA PRO A 42 5.50 -16.20 7.23
C PRO A 42 4.16 -16.33 6.50
N GLY A 43 4.03 -17.27 5.57
CA GLY A 43 2.78 -17.47 4.82
C GLY A 43 2.67 -16.69 3.50
N ILE A 44 3.61 -15.78 3.20
CA ILE A 44 3.69 -15.19 1.86
C ILE A 44 4.38 -16.18 0.91
N SER A 45 3.71 -16.51 -0.21
CA SER A 45 4.29 -17.32 -1.29
C SER A 45 5.15 -16.48 -2.24
N GLU A 46 6.05 -17.12 -3.00
CA GLU A 46 6.83 -16.43 -4.03
C GLU A 46 5.95 -15.72 -5.07
N GLY A 47 4.81 -16.31 -5.43
CA GLY A 47 3.84 -15.71 -6.35
C GLY A 47 3.22 -14.42 -5.81
N MET A 48 2.94 -14.36 -4.50
CA MET A 48 2.46 -13.15 -3.85
C MET A 48 3.52 -12.05 -3.86
N VAL A 49 4.77 -12.39 -3.57
CA VAL A 49 5.90 -11.44 -3.66
C VAL A 49 6.05 -10.92 -5.09
N ALA A 50 5.95 -11.81 -6.08
CA ALA A 50 6.03 -11.44 -7.49
C ALA A 50 4.92 -10.46 -7.90
N ALA A 51 3.66 -10.73 -7.52
CA ALA A 51 2.53 -9.86 -7.82
C ALA A 51 2.70 -8.46 -7.21
N VAL A 52 3.19 -8.36 -5.97
CA VAL A 52 3.50 -7.08 -5.32
C VAL A 52 4.62 -6.36 -6.07
N ARG A 53 5.69 -7.06 -6.45
CA ARG A 53 6.83 -6.46 -7.19
C ARG A 53 6.43 -5.97 -8.57
N GLU A 54 5.56 -6.70 -9.26
CA GLU A 54 5.01 -6.28 -10.55
C GLU A 54 4.24 -4.98 -10.42
N PHE A 55 3.34 -4.89 -9.42
CA PHE A 55 2.62 -3.64 -9.13
C PHE A 55 3.58 -2.49 -8.78
N MET A 56 4.60 -2.73 -7.97
CA MET A 56 5.59 -1.71 -7.59
C MET A 56 6.45 -1.22 -8.75
N ALA A 57 6.65 -2.05 -9.78
CA ALA A 57 7.46 -1.71 -10.94
C ALA A 57 6.73 -0.77 -11.90
N ASP A 58 5.40 -0.88 -11.98
CA ASP A 58 4.54 -0.06 -12.84
C ASP A 58 3.24 0.35 -12.11
N PRO A 59 3.32 1.19 -11.06
CA PRO A 59 2.14 1.62 -10.34
C PRO A 59 1.39 2.70 -11.14
N PRO A 60 0.07 2.84 -10.94
CA PRO A 60 -0.70 3.86 -11.63
C PRO A 60 -0.25 5.26 -11.17
N MET A 61 0.01 6.13 -12.15
CA MET A 61 0.49 7.50 -11.93
C MET A 61 -0.59 8.55 -12.18
N GLU A 62 -1.76 8.14 -12.68
CA GLU A 62 -2.92 9.00 -12.90
C GLU A 62 -3.91 8.89 -11.74
N GLU A 63 -4.40 10.02 -11.23
CA GLU A 63 -5.30 10.05 -10.08
C GLU A 63 -6.59 9.26 -10.30
N ASP A 64 -7.19 9.37 -11.49
CA ASP A 64 -8.42 8.66 -11.83
C ASP A 64 -8.22 7.13 -11.79
N GLU A 65 -7.05 6.66 -12.19
CA GLU A 65 -6.71 5.26 -12.12
C GLU A 65 -6.48 4.79 -10.68
N VAL A 66 -5.77 5.57 -9.87
CA VAL A 66 -5.61 5.30 -8.43
C VAL A 66 -6.97 5.21 -7.75
N ARG A 67 -7.87 6.16 -8.02
CA ARG A 67 -9.24 6.16 -7.48
C ARG A 67 -10.04 4.94 -7.92
N ARG A 68 -9.89 4.53 -9.18
CA ARG A 68 -10.57 3.34 -9.74
C ARG A 68 -10.14 2.04 -9.06
N ILE A 69 -8.90 1.93 -8.57
CA ILE A 69 -8.40 0.70 -7.93
C ILE A 69 -8.51 0.73 -6.40
N CYS A 70 -8.74 1.89 -5.78
CA CYS A 70 -9.02 2.00 -4.35
C CYS A 70 -10.24 1.18 -3.95
N GLY A 71 -10.17 0.48 -2.82
CA GLY A 71 -11.23 -0.40 -2.34
C GLY A 71 -11.33 -1.76 -3.06
N HIS A 72 -10.63 -1.93 -4.19
CA HIS A 72 -10.65 -3.16 -4.98
C HIS A 72 -9.50 -4.11 -4.64
N TRP A 73 -9.74 -5.39 -4.92
CA TRP A 73 -8.75 -6.46 -4.83
C TRP A 73 -8.12 -6.73 -6.20
N LEU A 74 -6.82 -6.93 -6.20
CA LEU A 74 -6.04 -7.32 -7.37
C LEU A 74 -5.09 -8.45 -6.94
N ASN A 75 -5.34 -9.69 -7.35
CA ASN A 75 -4.60 -10.86 -6.86
C ASN A 75 -4.62 -10.94 -5.31
N CYS A 76 -3.44 -10.82 -4.68
CA CYS A 76 -3.26 -10.81 -3.23
C CYS A 76 -3.04 -9.40 -2.67
N ILE A 77 -3.20 -8.34 -3.45
CA ILE A 77 -3.07 -6.95 -2.98
C ILE A 77 -4.42 -6.24 -2.96
N GLN A 78 -4.54 -5.29 -2.03
CA GLN A 78 -5.69 -4.43 -1.87
C GLN A 78 -5.22 -3.01 -1.57
N LEU A 79 -5.77 -2.02 -2.27
CA LEU A 79 -5.60 -0.62 -1.91
C LEU A 79 -6.76 -0.20 -1.00
N SER A 80 -6.47 0.42 0.14
CA SER A 80 -7.53 0.87 1.05
C SER A 80 -8.42 1.94 0.42
N GLU A 81 -9.60 2.19 1.02
CA GLU A 81 -10.38 3.39 0.71
C GLU A 81 -9.55 4.67 0.87
N PRO A 82 -9.72 5.68 0.00
CA PRO A 82 -9.03 6.95 0.12
C PRO A 82 -9.43 7.69 1.39
N ARG A 83 -8.44 8.25 2.09
CA ARG A 83 -8.65 9.09 3.27
C ARG A 83 -8.22 10.51 2.97
N ALA A 84 -9.10 11.47 3.23
CA ALA A 84 -8.84 12.88 3.01
C ALA A 84 -7.91 13.46 4.09
N SER A 85 -7.10 14.44 3.70
CA SER A 85 -6.25 15.23 4.58
C SER A 85 -6.14 16.66 4.05
N MET A 86 -5.92 17.61 4.97
CA MET A 86 -5.65 19.01 4.63
C MET A 86 -4.16 19.29 4.41
N GLU A 87 -3.29 18.32 4.68
CA GLU A 87 -1.85 18.46 4.52
C GLU A 87 -1.44 18.58 3.05
N ASP A 88 -0.27 19.19 2.81
CA ASP A 88 0.37 19.16 1.50
C ASP A 88 0.76 17.73 1.09
N ILE A 89 0.83 17.46 -0.22
CA ILE A 89 1.12 16.13 -0.75
C ILE A 89 2.47 15.57 -0.29
N ASP A 90 3.51 16.40 -0.15
CA ASP A 90 4.83 15.94 0.33
C ASP A 90 4.83 15.68 1.83
N VAL A 91 4.24 16.59 2.62
CA VAL A 91 4.11 16.45 4.08
C VAL A 91 3.30 15.21 4.42
N LEU A 92 2.15 15.04 3.78
CA LEU A 92 1.28 13.89 4.00
C LEU A 92 1.98 12.58 3.64
N LEU A 93 2.75 12.55 2.55
CA LEU A 93 3.46 11.35 2.14
C LEU A 93 4.47 10.90 3.20
N ASP A 94 5.25 11.82 3.75
CA ASP A 94 6.22 11.49 4.80
C ASP A 94 5.52 10.98 6.08
N ASP A 95 4.41 11.62 6.47
CA ASP A 95 3.63 11.21 7.64
C ASP A 95 3.03 9.80 7.49
N VAL A 96 2.39 9.52 6.34
CA VAL A 96 1.75 8.21 6.12
C VAL A 96 2.78 7.10 5.92
N VAL A 97 3.97 7.41 5.41
CA VAL A 97 5.09 6.45 5.37
C VAL A 97 5.46 6.05 6.79
N VAL A 98 5.68 7.01 7.70
CA VAL A 98 6.04 6.72 9.10
C VAL A 98 4.93 5.95 9.82
N GLN A 99 3.67 6.30 9.54
CA GLN A 99 2.52 5.70 10.22
C GLN A 99 2.22 4.27 9.74
N TYR A 100 2.35 3.99 8.45
CA TYR A 100 1.83 2.75 7.85
C TYR A 100 2.90 1.80 7.32
N LEU A 101 4.09 2.29 6.99
CA LEU A 101 5.18 1.45 6.49
C LEU A 101 6.20 1.23 7.60
N ASP A 102 6.08 0.07 8.26
CA ASP A 102 7.04 -0.33 9.27
C ASP A 102 8.39 -0.66 8.62
N ARG A 103 9.47 -0.08 9.16
CA ARG A 103 10.85 -0.22 8.64
C ARG A 103 11.40 -1.65 8.77
N GLY A 104 10.71 -2.55 9.46
CA GLY A 104 11.12 -3.94 9.61
C GLY A 104 9.95 -4.85 9.92
N ILE A 105 9.21 -5.30 8.91
CA ILE A 105 8.26 -6.40 9.13
C ILE A 105 9.05 -7.69 9.33
N LEU A 106 9.25 -8.01 10.61
CA LEU A 106 9.36 -9.34 11.19
C LEU A 106 8.25 -9.44 12.25
N ALA A 107 6.99 -9.61 11.85
CA ALA A 107 6.00 -10.10 12.80
C ALA A 107 6.27 -11.60 12.97
N THR A 108 6.96 -11.93 14.05
CA THR A 108 6.95 -13.31 14.55
C THR A 108 5.54 -13.53 15.05
N ALA A 109 4.75 -14.33 14.34
CA ALA A 109 3.48 -14.83 14.83
C ALA A 109 3.74 -15.50 16.19
N ASN A 110 3.31 -14.85 17.27
CA ASN A 110 3.35 -15.41 18.60
C ASN A 110 2.04 -16.20 18.79
N ARG A 111 2.21 -17.53 18.72
CA ARG A 111 1.30 -18.61 19.17
C ARG A 111 0.02 -18.87 18.41
#